data_AF-A0A2N7C769-F1
#
_entry.id   AF-A0A2N7C769-F1
#
_cell.length_a   1.000
_cell.length_b   1.000
_cell.length_c   1.000
_cell.angle_alpha   90.00
_cell.angle_beta   90.00
_cell.angle_gamma   90.00
#
_symmetry.space_group_name_H-M   'P 1'
#
loop_
_entity.id
_entity.type
_entity.pdbx_description
1 polymer ?
#
loop_
_entity_poly.entity_id
_entity_poly.type
_entity_poly.pdbx_seq_one_letter_code
_entity_poly.pdbx_strand_id
1 'polypeptide(L)' 'MSDFEKELEQMTQEMGDEQEVKLPSLEEQKAIVAEFKRLEAEGKLTPEVLEAHFGQFNKKNDTPIH' A
#
# COMPACT_ATOMS: atom_id res chain seq x y z
N MET A 1 -32.08 13.32 -9.25
CA MET A 1 -30.88 12.61 -8.77
C MET A 1 -31.04 12.40 -7.28
N SER A 2 -31.03 11.15 -6.84
CA SER A 2 -31.11 10.75 -5.44
C SER A 2 -29.84 11.15 -4.70
N ASP A 3 -29.91 11.35 -3.38
CA ASP A 3 -28.72 11.68 -2.57
C ASP A 3 -27.65 10.57 -2.67
N PHE A 4 -28.08 9.31 -2.81
CA PHE A 4 -27.20 8.17 -3.06
C PHE A 4 -26.41 8.27 -4.38
N GLU A 5 -27.05 8.77 -5.45
CA GLU A 5 -26.38 8.90 -6.75
C GLU A 5 -25.26 9.95 -6.69
N LYS A 6 -25.47 11.04 -5.93
CA LYS A 6 -24.45 12.08 -5.71
C LYS A 6 -23.28 11.58 -4.86
N GLU A 7 -23.57 10.80 -3.83
CA GLU A 7 -22.53 10.21 -2.98
C GLU A 7 -21.68 9.20 -3.76
N LEU A 8 -22.31 8.35 -4.58
CA LEU A 8 -21.62 7.42 -5.45
C LEU A 8 -20.76 8.13 -6.51
N GLU A 9 -21.28 9.21 -7.09
CA GLU A 9 -20.55 10.03 -8.06
C GLU A 9 -19.31 10.68 -7.42
N GLN A 10 -19.43 11.22 -6.20
CA GLN A 10 -18.30 11.77 -5.43
C GLN A 10 -17.24 10.71 -5.14
N MET A 11 -17.63 9.54 -4.63
CA MET A 11 -16.69 8.44 -4.38
C MET A 11 -15.94 8.00 -5.64
N THR A 12 -16.63 7.96 -6.78
CA THR A 12 -16.03 7.53 -8.05
C THR A 12 -15.04 8.58 -8.58
N GLN A 13 -15.31 9.87 -8.38
CA GLN A 13 -14.36 10.93 -8.71
C GLN A 13 -13.12 10.88 -7.80
N GLU A 14 -13.29 10.61 -6.51
CA GLU A 14 -12.18 10.50 -5.55
C GLU A 14 -11.28 9.27 -5.79
N MET A 15 -11.85 8.14 -6.22
CA MET A 15 -11.07 6.93 -6.54
C MET A 15 -10.40 6.97 -7.92
N GLY A 16 -10.89 7.81 -8.84
CA GLY A 16 -10.43 7.84 -10.23
C GLY A 16 -9.01 8.38 -10.45
N ASP A 17 -8.48 9.13 -9.48
CA ASP A 17 -7.19 9.82 -9.58
C ASP A 17 -6.02 9.07 -8.90
N GLU A 18 -6.28 7.93 -8.24
CA GLU A 18 -5.22 7.14 -7.63
C GLU A 18 -4.47 6.31 -8.67
N GLN A 19 -3.14 6.48 -8.72
CA GLN A 19 -2.29 5.64 -9.57
C GLN A 19 -2.36 4.19 -9.13
N GLU A 20 -2.83 3.30 -10.02
CA GLU A 20 -2.91 1.86 -9.74
C GLU A 20 -1.50 1.30 -9.50
N VAL A 21 -1.20 0.95 -8.25
CA VAL A 21 0.04 0.28 -7.89
C VAL A 21 -0.16 -1.22 -8.05
N LYS A 22 0.52 -1.80 -9.04
CA LYS A 22 0.45 -3.25 -9.29
C LYS A 22 0.96 -4.02 -8.07
N LEU A 23 0.15 -4.94 -7.58
CA LEU A 23 0.59 -5.89 -6.55
C LEU A 23 1.64 -6.86 -7.12
N PRO A 24 2.68 -7.20 -6.33
CA PRO A 24 3.64 -8.22 -6.71
C PRO A 24 2.94 -9.58 -6.85
N SER A 25 3.44 -10.42 -7.75
CA SER A 25 3.04 -11.82 -7.90
C SER A 25 3.40 -12.66 -6.66
N LEU A 26 2.83 -13.86 -6.54
CA LEU A 26 3.12 -14.76 -5.42
C LEU A 26 4.60 -15.15 -5.33
N GLU A 27 5.28 -15.29 -6.47
CA GLU A 27 6.71 -15.61 -6.48
C GLU A 27 7.57 -14.41 -6.03
N GLU A 28 7.21 -13.20 -6.45
CA GLU A 28 7.87 -11.98 -5.97
C GLU A 28 7.63 -11.77 -4.47
N GLN A 29 6.41 -12.01 -3.98
CA GLN A 29 6.10 -11.95 -2.54
C GLN A 29 6.94 -12.94 -1.73
N LYS A 30 7.10 -14.18 -2.21
CA LYS A 30 7.96 -15.18 -1.54
C LYS A 30 9.42 -14.74 -1.50
N ALA A 31 9.94 -14.16 -2.59
CA ALA A 31 11.30 -13.65 -2.65
C ALA A 31 11.54 -12.54 -1.62
N ILE A 32 10.61 -11.57 -1.52
CA ILE A 32 10.65 -10.49 -0.52
C ILE A 32 10.66 -11.06 0.91
N VAL A 33 9.79 -12.03 1.21
CA VAL A 33 9.74 -12.67 2.53
C VAL A 33 11.04 -13.42 2.85
N ALA A 34 11.63 -14.11 1.89
CA ALA A 34 12.89 -14.81 2.08
C ALA A 34 14.04 -13.83 2.39
N GLU A 35 14.07 -12.68 1.72
CA GLU A 35 15.03 -11.61 1.98
C GLU A 35 14.85 -11.03 3.39
N PHE A 36 13.62 -10.73 3.82
CA PHE A 36 13.36 -10.22 5.15
C PHE A 36 13.78 -11.21 6.25
N LYS A 37 13.52 -12.51 6.07
CA LYS A 37 13.98 -13.54 7.02
C LYS A 37 15.50 -13.60 7.12
N ARG A 38 16.21 -13.45 6.00
CA ARG A 38 17.67 -13.38 5.99
C ARG A 38 18.17 -12.16 6.77
N LEU A 39 17.58 -10.99 6.51
CA LEU A 39 17.94 -9.75 7.19
C LEU A 39 17.59 -9.79 8.69
N GLU A 40 16.48 -10.41 9.07
CA GLU A 40 16.08 -10.63 10.46
C GLU A 40 17.10 -11.49 11.20
N ALA A 41 17.51 -12.62 10.59
CA ALA A 41 18.53 -13.51 11.15
C ALA A 41 19.91 -12.82 11.30
N GLU A 42 20.22 -11.86 10.41
CA GLU A 42 21.44 -11.05 10.48
C GLU A 42 21.32 -9.83 11.42
N GLY A 43 20.14 -9.56 12.00
CA GLY A 43 19.88 -8.37 12.80
C GLY A 43 19.87 -7.06 12.00
N LYS A 44 19.64 -7.14 10.68
CA LYS A 44 19.67 -6.03 9.72
C LYS A 44 18.31 -5.68 9.13
N LEU A 45 17.22 -6.32 9.59
CA LEU A 45 15.87 -5.95 9.18
C LEU A 45 15.47 -4.66 9.92
N THR A 46 15.64 -3.52 9.26
CA THR A 46 15.33 -2.20 9.84
C THR A 46 14.02 -1.63 9.28
N PRO A 47 13.40 -0.64 9.96
CA PRO A 47 12.23 0.05 9.44
C PRO A 47 12.46 0.67 8.06
N GLU A 48 13.65 1.19 7.79
CA GLU A 48 14.01 1.79 6.49
C GLU A 48 14.00 0.75 5.37
N VAL A 49 14.41 -0.49 5.66
CA VAL A 49 14.31 -1.61 4.70
C VAL A 49 12.84 -1.93 4.42
N LEU A 50 12.00 -1.98 5.45
CA LEU A 50 10.57 -2.24 5.26
C LEU A 50 9.88 -1.11 4.48
N GLU A 51 10.23 0.14 4.75
CA GLU A 51 9.68 1.32 4.09
C GLU A 51 9.94 1.33 2.58
N ALA A 52 11.09 0.80 2.14
CA ALA A 52 11.40 0.66 0.72
C ALA A 52 10.39 -0.25 -0.04
N HIS A 53 9.76 -1.20 0.66
CA HIS A 53 8.75 -2.10 0.08
C HIS A 53 7.31 -1.65 0.35
N PHE A 54 7.05 -1.06 1.52
CA PHE A 54 5.69 -0.75 1.97
C PHE A 54 5.33 0.74 1.95
N GLY A 55 6.31 1.65 1.90
CA GLY A 55 6.09 3.10 1.99
C GLY A 55 5.20 3.66 0.88
N GLN A 56 5.24 3.04 -0.31
CA GLN A 56 4.35 3.40 -1.41
C GLN A 56 2.86 3.18 -1.11
N PHE A 57 2.53 2.26 -0.20
CA PHE A 57 1.16 1.98 0.22
C PHE A 57 0.72 2.81 1.44
N ASN A 58 1.68 3.39 2.18
CA ASN A 58 1.43 4.25 3.33
C ASN A 58 1.00 5.68 2.99
N LYS A 59 1.04 6.08 1.70
CA LYS A 59 0.61 7.41 1.24
C LYS A 59 -0.86 7.77 1.55
N LYS A 60 -1.67 6.80 1.99
CA LYS A 60 -3.07 7.00 2.42
C LYS A 60 -3.23 7.41 3.90
N ASN A 61 -2.18 7.29 4.72
CA ASN A 61 -2.22 7.63 6.15
C ASN A 61 -2.05 9.13 6.45
N ASP A 62 -1.92 9.98 5.43
CA ASP A 62 -1.98 11.46 5.59
C ASP A 62 -3.41 11.98 5.77
N THR A 63 -4.41 11.10 5.64
CA THR A 63 -5.78 11.39 6.07
C THR A 63 -5.91 11.02 7.55
N PRO A 64 -6.20 11.97 8.46
CA PRO A 64 -6.47 11.63 9.85
C PRO A 64 -7.64 10.64 9.90
N ILE A 65 -7.44 9.48 10.53
CA ILE A 65 -8.54 8.64 10.98
C ILE A 65 -9.18 9.40 12.16
N HIS A 66 -10.19 10.21 11.87
CA HIS A 66 -11.00 10.92 12.87
C HIS A 66 -11.94 9.98 13.62
#